data_AF-A0A9W7FVE4-F1
#
_entry.id   AF-A0A9W7FVE4-F1
#
_cell.length_a   1.000
_cell.length_b   1.000
_cell.length_c   1.000
_cell.angle_alpha   90.00
_cell.angle_beta   90.00
_cell.angle_gamma   90.00
#
_symmetry.space_group_name_H-M   'P 1'
#
loop_
_entity.id
_entity.type
_entity.pdbx_description
1 polymer ?
#
loop_
_entity_poly.entity_id
_entity_poly.type
_entity_poly.pdbx_seq_one_letter_code
_entity_poly.pdbx_strand_id
1 'polypeptide(L)'
;MSGTPVPGEHWLLYEFPESSRVAYVDGVKVKWEKADCKEWVIEYVGGEGRWETLYESREGKHVRTTLKDTVLVDEVQLEGRVDTKGTKGIRLRIIRPATRWGTSVWNWEIWGGFK
;
A
#
# COMPACT_ATOMS: atom_id res chain seq x y z
N MET A 1 -17.46 -12.73 6.32
CA MET A 1 -17.82 -11.35 5.93
C MET A 1 -18.91 -11.43 4.88
N SER A 2 -19.98 -10.67 5.04
CA SER A 2 -21.07 -10.49 4.07
C SER A 2 -21.21 -9.00 3.80
N GLY A 3 -21.42 -8.63 2.54
CA GLY A 3 -21.52 -7.23 2.14
C GLY A 3 -21.57 -7.09 0.62
N THR A 4 -22.16 -5.99 0.16
CA THR A 4 -22.12 -5.60 -1.25
C THR A 4 -20.93 -4.65 -1.43
N PRO A 5 -20.01 -4.91 -2.39
CA PRO A 5 -18.92 -4.00 -2.68
C PRO A 5 -19.42 -2.60 -2.99
N VAL A 6 -18.72 -1.60 -2.46
CA VAL A 6 -18.84 -0.25 -2.98
C VAL A 6 -18.14 -0.22 -4.35
N PRO A 7 -18.83 0.16 -5.44
CA PRO A 7 -18.22 0.23 -6.75
C PRO A 7 -17.20 1.37 -6.82
N GLY A 8 -16.21 1.23 -7.71
CA GLY A 8 -15.17 2.23 -7.95
C GLY A 8 -13.78 1.77 -7.51
N GLU A 9 -12.82 2.68 -7.62
CA GLU A 9 -11.45 2.47 -7.17
C GLU A 9 -11.33 2.70 -5.66
N HIS A 10 -10.52 1.87 -5.00
CA HIS A 10 -10.27 1.95 -3.56
C HIS A 10 -8.78 2.09 -3.31
N TRP A 11 -8.41 2.91 -2.34
CA TRP A 11 -7.03 3.11 -1.94
C TRP A 11 -6.92 3.53 -0.48
N LEU A 12 -5.73 3.31 0.10
CA LEU A 12 -5.30 3.93 1.35
C LEU A 12 -4.26 4.99 1.00
N LEU A 13 -4.43 6.20 1.50
CA LEU A 13 -3.54 7.34 1.24
C LEU A 13 -2.85 7.76 2.54
N TYR A 14 -1.53 7.92 2.48
CA TYR A 14 -0.75 8.63 3.48
C TYR A 14 -0.26 9.93 2.88
N GLU A 15 -0.77 11.05 3.38
CA GLU A 15 -0.36 12.39 2.95
C GLU A 15 0.86 12.84 3.75
N PHE A 16 1.86 13.40 3.06
CA PHE A 16 2.98 14.02 3.75
C PHE A 16 2.60 15.46 4.08
N PRO A 17 2.43 15.82 5.38
CA PRO A 17 2.17 17.21 5.73
C PRO A 17 3.38 18.07 5.36
N GLU A 18 3.18 19.36 5.11
CA GLU A 18 4.28 20.30 4.83
C GLU A 18 5.33 20.33 5.95
N SER A 19 4.91 20.04 7.19
CA SER A 19 5.77 19.92 8.37
C SER A 19 6.47 18.56 8.50
N SER A 20 6.28 17.64 7.55
CA SER A 20 6.86 16.30 7.60
C SER A 20 8.37 16.37 7.61
N ARG A 21 8.98 15.69 8.58
CA ARG A 21 10.43 15.45 8.62
C ARG A 21 10.87 14.23 7.81
N VAL A 22 9.93 13.46 7.27
CA VAL A 22 10.25 12.33 6.40
C VAL A 22 11.00 12.89 5.20
N ALA A 23 12.22 12.41 4.95
CA ALA A 23 13.08 12.83 3.85
C ALA A 23 12.83 11.99 2.60
N TYR A 24 12.62 10.70 2.80
CA TYR A 24 12.35 9.76 1.72
C TYR A 24 11.61 8.52 2.24
N VAL A 25 10.96 7.79 1.35
CA VAL A 25 10.38 6.46 1.59
C VAL A 25 11.16 5.43 0.77
N ASP A 26 11.49 4.29 1.38
CA ASP A 26 12.24 3.20 0.74
C ASP A 26 11.62 1.81 0.96
N GLY A 27 10.62 1.69 1.83
CA GLY A 27 9.97 0.42 2.12
C GLY A 27 8.51 0.56 2.45
N VAL A 28 7.74 -0.47 2.11
CA VAL A 28 6.32 -0.58 2.48
C VAL A 28 6.05 -2.01 2.94
N LYS A 29 5.25 -2.15 4.00
CA LYS A 29 4.76 -3.44 4.47
C LYS A 29 3.24 -3.39 4.58
N VAL A 30 2.58 -4.35 3.94
CA VAL A 30 1.13 -4.50 3.98
C VAL A 30 0.80 -5.81 4.65
N LYS A 31 -0.03 -5.74 5.70
CA LYS A 31 -0.61 -6.90 6.37
C LYS A 31 -2.07 -6.96 5.99
N TRP A 32 -2.46 -8.03 5.31
CA TRP A 32 -3.85 -8.30 4.91
C TRP A 32 -4.52 -9.22 5.93
N GLU A 33 -5.82 -9.04 6.11
CA GLU A 33 -6.66 -10.07 6.74
C GLU A 33 -7.10 -11.12 5.71
N LYS A 34 -8.10 -11.93 6.07
CA LYS A 34 -8.67 -13.00 5.21
C LYS A 34 -9.25 -12.49 3.88
N ALA A 35 -9.66 -11.23 3.78
CA ALA A 35 -10.06 -10.62 2.51
C ALA A 35 -8.89 -9.85 1.91
N ASP A 36 -7.88 -10.55 1.43
CA ASP A 36 -6.66 -10.01 0.85
C ASP A 36 -6.85 -9.44 -0.57
N CYS A 37 -5.75 -8.99 -1.15
CA CYS A 37 -5.71 -8.40 -2.49
C CYS A 37 -4.72 -9.14 -3.38
N LYS A 38 -5.18 -9.58 -4.55
CA LYS A 38 -4.34 -10.32 -5.52
C LYS A 38 -3.44 -9.42 -6.34
N GLU A 39 -3.90 -8.20 -6.61
CA GLU A 39 -3.16 -7.18 -7.36
C GLU A 39 -3.35 -5.83 -6.67
N TRP A 40 -2.25 -5.18 -6.37
CA TRP A 40 -2.21 -3.88 -5.72
C TRP A 40 -0.94 -3.16 -6.14
N VAL A 41 -0.96 -1.83 -6.06
CA VAL A 41 0.18 -0.99 -6.40
C VAL A 41 0.47 -0.01 -5.29
N ILE A 42 1.74 0.37 -5.17
CA ILE A 42 2.17 1.54 -4.42
C ILE A 42 2.42 2.65 -5.43
N GLU A 43 1.80 3.81 -5.18
CA GLU A 43 1.94 4.98 -6.02
C GLU A 43 2.27 6.20 -5.17
N TYR A 44 2.96 7.18 -5.75
CA TYR A 44 3.21 8.47 -5.12
C TYR A 44 2.81 9.62 -6.05
N VAL A 45 2.58 10.80 -5.47
CA VAL A 45 2.32 12.01 -6.26
C VAL A 45 3.64 12.60 -6.73
N GLY A 46 3.95 12.45 -8.02
CA GLY A 46 5.14 13.03 -8.65
C GLY A 46 5.03 14.56 -8.85
N GLY A 47 6.09 15.16 -9.40
CA GLY A 47 6.26 16.62 -9.49
C GLY A 47 5.20 17.36 -10.30
N GLU A 48 4.51 16.69 -11.23
CA GLU A 48 3.39 17.27 -12.01
C GLU A 48 2.01 17.04 -11.36
N GLY A 49 1.97 16.53 -10.13
CA GLY A 49 0.72 16.17 -9.45
C GLY A 49 0.08 14.89 -9.98
N ARG A 50 0.80 14.11 -10.78
CA ARG A 50 0.36 12.81 -11.31
C ARG A 50 0.76 11.68 -10.38
N TRP A 51 -0.07 10.63 -10.32
CA TRP A 51 0.27 9.40 -9.62
C TRP A 51 1.25 8.59 -10.46
N GLU A 52 2.37 8.21 -9.85
CA GLU A 52 3.41 7.38 -10.46
C GLU A 52 3.57 6.08 -9.67
N THR A 53 3.72 4.96 -10.37
CA THR A 53 3.84 3.63 -9.76
C THR A 53 5.26 3.38 -9.26
N LEU A 54 5.38 2.95 -8.00
CA LEU A 54 6.63 2.56 -7.35
C LEU A 54 6.79 1.04 -7.25
N TYR A 55 5.66 0.36 -7.08
CA TYR A 55 5.62 -1.09 -6.95
C TYR A 55 4.29 -1.61 -7.47
N GLU A 56 4.34 -2.76 -8.14
CA GLU A 56 3.18 -3.50 -8.58
C GLU A 56 3.28 -4.95 -8.09
N SER A 57 2.29 -5.37 -7.32
CA SER A 57 2.11 -6.78 -6.97
C SER A 57 1.32 -7.48 -8.06
N ARG A 58 1.91 -8.53 -8.64
CA ARG A 58 1.23 -9.45 -9.57
C ARG A 58 1.19 -10.83 -8.95
N GLU A 59 -0.03 -11.34 -8.75
CA GLU A 59 -0.30 -12.63 -8.10
C GLU A 59 0.30 -12.70 -6.69
N GLY A 60 -0.33 -12.01 -5.74
CA GLY A 60 0.04 -11.93 -4.32
C GLY A 60 0.78 -13.15 -3.77
N LYS A 61 2.12 -13.07 -3.72
CA LYS A 61 2.99 -14.05 -3.06
C LYS A 61 3.02 -13.75 -1.57
N HIS A 62 1.87 -13.89 -0.94
CA HIS A 62 1.72 -13.61 0.47
C HIS A 62 2.54 -14.58 1.30
N VAL A 63 3.36 -14.05 2.22
CA VAL A 63 4.00 -14.87 3.24
C VAL A 63 3.00 -15.03 4.39
N ARG A 64 2.59 -16.27 4.67
CA ARG A 64 1.70 -16.58 5.80
C ARG A 64 2.52 -16.65 7.07
N THR A 65 2.29 -15.73 8.01
CA THR A 65 3.15 -15.60 9.20
C THR A 65 2.72 -16.44 10.40
N THR A 66 1.45 -16.84 10.51
CA THR A 66 0.96 -17.56 11.72
C THR A 66 -0.12 -18.61 11.41
N LEU A 67 -0.09 -19.71 12.17
CA LEU A 67 -1.04 -20.82 12.08
C LEU A 67 -2.39 -20.54 12.76
N LYS A 68 -2.47 -19.54 13.66
CA LYS A 68 -3.69 -19.21 14.43
C LYS A 68 -4.45 -17.99 13.92
N ASP A 69 -3.74 -16.94 13.52
CA ASP A 69 -4.34 -15.76 12.88
C ASP A 69 -3.89 -15.76 11.42
N THR A 70 -4.82 -15.92 10.48
CA THR A 70 -4.49 -15.94 9.05
C THR A 70 -4.26 -14.51 8.56
N VAL A 71 -3.14 -13.92 9.00
CA VAL A 71 -2.63 -12.65 8.48
C VAL A 71 -1.65 -13.00 7.36
N LEU A 72 -1.86 -12.36 6.21
CA LEU A 72 -1.03 -12.48 5.04
C LEU A 72 -0.15 -11.24 4.95
N VAL A 73 1.16 -11.41 4.87
CA VAL A 73 2.10 -10.29 4.90
C VAL A 73 2.82 -10.19 3.57
N ASP A 74 2.76 -9.00 2.99
CA ASP A 74 3.61 -8.58 1.88
C ASP A 74 4.58 -7.52 2.40
N GLU A 75 5.87 -7.80 2.31
CA GLU A 75 6.92 -6.84 2.64
C GLU A 75 7.68 -6.51 1.37
N VAL A 76 7.75 -5.21 1.05
CA VAL A 76 8.29 -4.71 -0.20
C VAL A 76 9.37 -3.68 0.11
N GLN A 77 10.60 -4.03 -0.23
CA GLN A 77 11.66 -3.04 -0.40
C GLN A 77 11.44 -2.39 -1.78
N LEU A 78 11.30 -1.06 -1.81
CA LEU A 78 11.18 -0.36 -3.08
C LEU A 78 12.55 -0.36 -3.77
N GLU A 79 12.58 -0.58 -5.09
CA GLU A 79 13.83 -0.60 -5.87
C GLU A 79 14.54 0.78 -5.89
N GLY A 80 13.88 1.83 -5.40
CA GLY A 80 14.44 3.17 -5.24
C GLY A 80 13.90 3.88 -3.99
N ARG A 81 14.38 5.10 -3.78
CA ARG A 81 13.89 6.01 -2.74
C ARG A 81 12.96 7.07 -3.35
N VAL A 82 11.85 7.33 -2.69
CA VAL A 82 10.92 8.41 -3.05
C VAL A 82 11.29 9.63 -2.24
N ASP A 83 11.77 10.71 -2.86
CA ASP A 83 11.93 11.98 -2.15
C ASP A 83 10.54 12.52 -1.80
N THR A 84 10.30 12.78 -0.53
CA THR A 84 9.03 13.34 -0.05
C THR A 84 8.94 14.83 -0.36
N LYS A 85 10.05 15.51 -0.69
CA LYS A 85 10.05 16.93 -1.03
C LYS A 85 9.30 17.14 -2.35
N GLY A 86 8.13 17.77 -2.25
CA GLY A 86 7.27 18.03 -3.41
C GLY A 86 6.28 16.90 -3.72
N THR A 87 6.35 15.79 -2.98
CA THR A 87 5.36 14.72 -3.04
C THR A 87 4.25 15.00 -2.03
N LYS A 88 2.99 14.95 -2.48
CA LYS A 88 1.82 15.17 -1.59
C LYS A 88 1.46 13.94 -0.74
N GLY A 89 1.83 12.75 -1.20
CA GLY A 89 1.54 11.52 -0.49
C GLY A 89 1.95 10.28 -1.26
N ILE A 90 1.81 9.16 -0.57
CA ILE A 90 1.96 7.80 -1.10
C ILE A 90 0.65 7.06 -0.86
N ARG A 91 0.23 6.20 -1.79
CA ARG A 91 -0.99 5.40 -1.64
C ARG A 91 -0.79 3.95 -1.99
N LEU A 92 -1.52 3.10 -1.29
CA LEU A 92 -1.78 1.72 -1.64
C LEU A 92 -3.08 1.68 -2.45
N ARG A 93 -3.02 1.41 -3.75
CA ARG A 93 -4.22 1.29 -4.60
C ARG A 93 -4.57 -0.17 -4.83
N ILE A 94 -5.83 -0.50 -4.60
CA ILE A 94 -6.39 -1.83 -4.74
C ILE A 94 -6.84 -2.04 -6.20
N ILE A 95 -6.24 -3.02 -6.90
CA ILE A 95 -6.59 -3.32 -8.29
C ILE A 95 -7.56 -4.49 -8.35
N ARG A 96 -7.21 -5.61 -7.71
CA ARG A 96 -8.00 -6.84 -7.76
C ARG A 96 -8.12 -7.48 -6.38
N PRO A 97 -9.24 -7.27 -5.68
CA PRO A 97 -9.55 -7.99 -4.44
C PRO A 97 -9.55 -9.50 -4.66
N ALA A 98 -9.13 -10.27 -3.66
CA ALA A 98 -9.23 -11.73 -3.72
C ALA A 98 -10.67 -12.23 -3.53
N THR A 99 -11.49 -11.42 -2.87
CA THR A 99 -12.89 -11.74 -2.54
C THR A 99 -13.88 -10.85 -3.28
N ARG A 100 -15.15 -11.26 -3.30
CA ARG A 100 -16.22 -10.51 -3.99
C ARG A 100 -16.84 -9.39 -3.17
N TRP A 101 -16.45 -9.20 -1.91
CA TRP A 101 -17.06 -8.23 -0.99
C TRP A 101 -16.11 -7.11 -0.55
N GLY A 102 -14.85 -7.15 -0.99
CA GLY A 102 -13.86 -6.10 -0.75
C GLY A 102 -12.49 -6.63 -0.34
N THR A 103 -11.69 -5.72 0.20
CA THR A 103 -10.34 -5.97 0.71
C THR A 103 -10.24 -5.48 2.14
N SER A 104 -9.51 -6.20 2.99
CA SER A 104 -9.24 -5.83 4.38
C SER A 104 -7.74 -5.76 4.62
N VAL A 105 -7.29 -4.57 5.02
CA VAL A 105 -5.92 -4.27 5.42
C VAL A 105 -5.89 -4.23 6.94
N TRP A 106 -5.13 -5.14 7.54
CA TRP A 106 -4.88 -5.15 8.98
C TRP A 106 -3.90 -4.04 9.39
N ASN A 107 -2.81 -3.89 8.64
CA ASN A 107 -1.83 -2.84 8.89
C ASN A 107 -1.13 -2.42 7.60
N TRP A 108 -0.78 -1.14 7.52
CA TRP A 108 0.04 -0.58 6.45
C TRP A 108 1.16 0.24 7.08
N GLU A 109 2.40 -0.20 6.90
CA GLU A 109 3.60 0.43 7.44
C GLU A 109 4.42 1.00 6.29
N ILE A 110 4.88 2.23 6.45
CA ILE A 110 5.71 2.95 5.47
C ILE A 110 7.05 3.26 6.16
N TRP A 111 8.14 2.88 5.53
CA TRP A 111 9.50 2.99 6.05
C TRP A 111 10.28 4.03 5.24
N GLY A 112 11.22 4.70 5.91
CA GLY A 112 11.98 5.77 5.29
C GLY A 112 12.95 6.46 6.25
N GLY A 113 13.63 7.48 5.74
CA GLY A 113 14.55 8.31 6.51
C GLY A 113 13.96 9.65 6.91
N PHE A 114 14.56 10.29 7.91
CA PHE A 114 14.20 11.63 8.38
C PHE A 114 15.31 12.65 8.09
N LYS A 115 14.94 13.93 7.96
CA LYS A 115 15.88 15.07 7.96
C LYS A 115 16.20 15.53 9.38
#